data_AF-A0A067NRG6-F1
#
_entry.id   AF-A0A067NRG6-F1
#
_cell.length_a   1.000
_cell.length_b   1.000
_cell.length_c   1.000
_cell.angle_alpha   90.00
_cell.angle_beta   90.00
_cell.angle_gamma   90.00
#
_symmetry.space_group_name_H-M   'P 1'
#
loop_
_entity.id
_entity.type
_entity.pdbx_description
1 polymer ?
#
loop_
_entity_poly.entity_id
_entity_poly.type
_entity_poly.pdbx_seq_one_letter_code
_entity_poly.pdbx_strand_id
1 'polypeptide(L)'
;MVFMYAEATSNNSLAWIKVSHVCHHWRAVALDSPRLWTNIVLSRPKWTREMLKRSKMAPLDIKADLSFLTPRLLEVARLMMKQIHRTRSLNITANHSTLNTIFAGLQGDAPLLRSLNVRDSQRHGLLPTDTLSVPFAMKAPRLQHLELLQCNVEWNSPFPRSLTHFKLSDATPPPMEDLLSALQAMPYLEVLEL
;
A
#
# COMPACT_ATOMS: atom_id res chain seq x y z
N MET A 1 10.40 6.43 -28.70
CA MET A 1 8.94 6.65 -28.74
C MET A 1 8.08 5.42 -28.42
N VAL A 2 8.64 4.22 -28.14
CA VAL A 2 7.83 2.99 -27.90
C VAL A 2 7.53 2.72 -26.41
N PHE A 3 8.15 3.44 -25.48
CA PHE A 3 8.01 3.18 -24.02
C PHE A 3 6.81 3.84 -23.34
N MET A 4 5.95 4.58 -24.05
CA MET A 4 4.79 5.25 -23.44
C MET A 4 3.51 4.42 -23.41
N TYR A 5 3.44 3.28 -24.10
CA TYR A 5 2.21 2.46 -24.18
C TYR A 5 2.16 1.24 -23.24
N ALA A 6 3.14 1.09 -22.35
CA ALA A 6 3.00 0.17 -21.22
C ALA A 6 2.45 0.96 -20.02
N GLU A 7 1.26 1.56 -20.18
CA GLU A 7 0.51 2.01 -19.02
C GLU A 7 0.25 0.80 -18.14
N ALA A 8 0.55 0.96 -16.86
CA ALA A 8 0.34 -0.03 -15.83
C ALA A 8 -1.17 -0.14 -15.52
N THR A 9 -1.95 -0.56 -16.51
CA THR A 9 -3.27 -1.12 -16.25
C THR A 9 -3.06 -2.47 -15.58
N SER A 10 -3.74 -2.64 -14.46
CA SER A 10 -3.80 -3.82 -13.62
C SER A 10 -3.61 -5.14 -14.41
N ASN A 11 -2.69 -5.97 -13.88
CA ASN A 11 -2.52 -7.40 -14.15
C ASN A 11 -1.35 -7.89 -15.04
N ASN A 12 -0.42 -7.03 -15.50
CA ASN A 12 0.83 -7.55 -16.12
C ASN A 12 2.08 -6.70 -15.85
N SER A 13 2.41 -6.51 -14.57
CA SER A 13 3.49 -5.63 -14.09
C SER A 13 4.92 -6.00 -14.51
N LEU A 14 5.11 -7.13 -15.23
CA LEU A 14 6.42 -7.64 -15.63
C LEU A 14 6.56 -7.86 -17.14
N ALA A 15 5.66 -7.32 -17.97
CA ALA A 15 5.74 -7.46 -19.43
C ALA A 15 7.08 -6.98 -20.02
N TRP A 16 7.69 -5.96 -19.39
CA TRP A 16 9.00 -5.45 -19.77
C TRP A 16 10.15 -6.46 -19.57
N ILE A 17 9.98 -7.49 -18.71
CA ILE A 17 10.96 -8.57 -18.60
C ILE A 17 11.09 -9.27 -19.94
N LYS A 18 9.97 -9.58 -20.62
CA LYS A 18 9.99 -10.21 -21.95
C LYS A 18 10.76 -9.36 -22.96
N VAL A 19 10.57 -8.04 -22.91
CA VAL A 19 11.30 -7.08 -23.76
C VAL A 19 12.80 -7.12 -23.48
N SER A 20 13.21 -7.29 -22.23
CA SER A 20 14.64 -7.42 -21.85
C SER A 20 15.34 -8.69 -22.36
N HIS A 21 14.59 -9.64 -22.93
CA HIS A 21 15.11 -10.87 -23.53
C HIS A 21 15.20 -10.84 -25.07
N VAL A 22 14.75 -9.76 -25.72
CA VAL A 22 14.76 -9.66 -27.20
C VAL A 22 16.19 -9.53 -27.75
N CYS A 23 16.95 -8.55 -27.26
CA CYS A 23 18.38 -8.42 -27.58
C CYS A 23 19.14 -7.65 -26.48
N HIS A 24 20.46 -7.58 -26.59
CA HIS A 24 21.32 -6.89 -25.62
C HIS A 24 20.95 -5.40 -25.43
N HIS A 25 20.61 -4.69 -26.51
CA HIS A 25 20.21 -3.29 -26.43
C HIS A 25 18.92 -3.09 -25.62
N TRP A 26 17.87 -3.86 -25.92
CA TRP A 26 16.61 -3.81 -25.18
C TRP A 26 16.77 -4.21 -23.72
N ARG A 27 17.66 -5.18 -23.45
CA ARG A 27 18.05 -5.52 -22.08
C ARG A 27 18.63 -4.30 -21.39
N ALA A 28 19.66 -3.67 -21.94
CA ALA A 28 20.32 -2.51 -21.33
C ALA A 28 19.32 -1.37 -21.04
N VAL A 29 18.46 -1.03 -22.01
CA VAL A 29 17.43 -0.01 -21.85
C VAL A 29 16.41 -0.36 -20.75
N ALA A 30 15.94 -1.61 -20.72
CA ALA A 30 14.99 -2.05 -19.70
C ALA A 30 15.61 -2.06 -18.29
N LEU A 31 16.90 -2.38 -18.19
CA LEU A 31 17.63 -2.40 -16.93
C LEU A 31 17.89 -1.00 -16.36
N ASP A 32 18.10 0.01 -17.22
CA ASP A 32 18.40 1.37 -16.76
C ASP A 32 17.16 2.26 -16.56
N SER A 33 16.00 1.86 -17.08
CA SER A 33 14.75 2.62 -16.97
C SER A 33 14.02 2.39 -15.63
N PRO A 34 14.05 3.34 -14.67
CA PRO A 34 13.55 3.09 -13.31
C PRO A 34 12.03 2.89 -13.24
N ARG A 35 11.30 3.47 -14.19
CA ARG A 35 9.84 3.38 -14.29
C ARG A 35 9.33 1.95 -14.50
N LEU A 36 10.16 1.06 -15.05
CA LEU A 36 9.82 -0.34 -15.21
C LEU A 36 9.88 -1.13 -13.90
N TRP A 37 10.52 -0.57 -12.87
CA TRP A 37 10.84 -1.26 -11.61
C TRP A 37 10.00 -0.75 -10.43
N THR A 38 8.94 0.03 -10.67
CA THR A 38 8.17 0.72 -9.61
C THR A 38 7.08 -0.13 -8.97
N ASN A 39 6.62 -1.20 -9.62
CA ASN A 39 5.57 -2.08 -9.09
C ASN A 39 6.21 -3.18 -8.22
N ILE A 40 6.45 -2.85 -6.95
CA ILE A 40 7.17 -3.71 -6.01
C ILE A 40 6.23 -4.73 -5.40
N VAL A 41 6.47 -6.01 -5.69
CA VAL A 41 5.76 -7.13 -5.06
C VAL A 41 6.69 -7.84 -4.08
N LEU A 42 6.24 -7.98 -2.83
CA LEU A 42 6.90 -8.83 -1.84
C LEU A 42 6.75 -10.29 -2.26
N SER A 43 7.82 -10.89 -2.77
CA SER A 43 7.80 -12.25 -3.28
C SER A 43 9.11 -12.96 -2.93
N ARG A 44 10.15 -12.79 -3.75
CA ARG A 44 11.49 -13.30 -3.50
C ARG A 44 12.37 -12.17 -2.96
N PRO A 45 12.99 -12.31 -1.77
CA PRO A 45 13.81 -11.26 -1.16
C PRO A 45 14.84 -10.61 -2.09
N LYS A 46 15.57 -11.43 -2.86
CA LYS A 46 16.58 -10.93 -3.81
C LYS A 46 15.95 -10.08 -4.93
N TRP A 47 14.80 -10.52 -5.44
CA TRP A 47 14.10 -9.82 -6.51
C TRP A 47 13.54 -8.50 -6.03
N THR A 48 12.83 -8.49 -4.90
CA THR A 48 12.27 -7.26 -4.32
C THR A 48 13.35 -6.23 -4.04
N ARG A 49 14.52 -6.63 -3.52
CA ARG A 49 15.68 -5.73 -3.34
C ARG A 49 16.18 -5.15 -4.66
N GLU A 50 16.26 -5.96 -5.71
CA GLU A 50 16.69 -5.49 -7.02
C GLU A 50 15.68 -4.50 -7.61
N MET A 51 14.37 -4.72 -7.45
CA MET A 51 13.34 -3.77 -7.86
C MET A 51 13.44 -2.44 -7.09
N LEU A 52 13.64 -2.50 -5.77
CA LEU A 52 13.86 -1.30 -4.96
C LEU A 52 15.11 -0.53 -5.39
N LYS A 53 16.20 -1.24 -5.73
CA LYS A 53 17.43 -0.64 -6.21
C LYS A 53 17.25 0.02 -7.59
N ARG A 54 16.61 -0.68 -8.53
CA ARG A 54 16.45 -0.21 -9.91
C ARG A 54 15.37 0.86 -10.09
N SER A 55 14.39 0.93 -9.20
CA SER A 55 13.40 2.01 -9.19
C SER A 55 14.00 3.38 -8.85
N LYS A 56 15.26 3.45 -8.38
CA LYS A 56 15.97 4.70 -8.03
C LYS A 56 15.11 5.55 -7.09
N MET A 57 14.62 6.73 -7.52
CA MET A 57 13.70 7.59 -6.75
C MET A 57 12.30 7.69 -7.38
N ALA A 58 11.98 6.83 -8.34
CA ALA A 58 10.66 6.84 -8.97
C ALA A 58 9.55 6.50 -7.96
N PRO A 59 8.35 7.08 -8.12
CA PRO A 59 7.21 6.75 -7.25
C PRO A 59 6.87 5.25 -7.31
N LEU A 60 6.61 4.64 -6.16
CA LEU A 60 6.41 3.20 -6.03
C LEU A 60 4.93 2.81 -5.87
N ASP A 61 4.58 1.66 -6.43
CA ASP A 61 3.36 0.94 -6.11
C ASP A 61 3.75 -0.36 -5.40
N ILE A 62 3.40 -0.49 -4.14
CA ILE A 62 3.87 -1.53 -3.24
C ILE A 62 2.73 -2.51 -2.95
N LYS A 63 2.99 -3.80 -3.15
CA LYS A 63 2.11 -4.91 -2.75
C LYS A 63 2.86 -5.86 -1.82
N ALA A 64 2.39 -6.01 -0.61
CA ALA A 64 3.02 -6.85 0.41
C ALA A 64 1.99 -7.80 1.05
N ASP A 65 2.10 -9.09 0.74
CA ASP A 65 1.38 -10.13 1.47
C ASP A 65 2.32 -10.76 2.51
N LEU A 66 1.95 -10.60 3.77
CA LEU A 66 2.69 -11.02 4.95
C LEU A 66 1.92 -12.08 5.74
N SER A 67 0.86 -12.67 5.17
CA SER A 67 0.05 -13.72 5.80
C SER A 67 0.90 -14.95 6.15
N PHE A 68 1.95 -15.22 5.37
CA PHE A 68 2.89 -16.32 5.55
C PHE A 68 4.31 -15.77 5.79
N LEU A 69 4.47 -15.03 6.87
CA LEU A 69 5.71 -14.31 7.16
C LEU A 69 6.88 -15.25 7.44
N THR A 70 8.02 -14.97 6.81
CA THR A 70 9.33 -15.53 7.21
C THR A 70 10.25 -14.40 7.67
N PRO A 71 11.28 -14.66 8.49
CA PRO A 71 12.21 -13.62 8.94
C PRO A 71 12.83 -12.81 7.79
N ARG A 72 13.13 -13.49 6.67
CA ARG A 72 13.69 -12.84 5.46
C ARG A 72 12.68 -11.95 4.75
N LEU A 73 11.40 -12.36 4.69
CA LEU A 73 10.35 -11.54 4.10
C LEU A 73 10.03 -10.32 4.96
N LEU A 74 10.05 -10.47 6.29
CA LEU A 74 9.86 -9.36 7.22
C LEU A 74 10.95 -8.29 7.05
N GLU A 75 12.22 -8.69 6.92
CA GLU A 75 13.31 -7.75 6.67
C GLU A 75 13.10 -6.95 5.38
N VAL A 76 12.68 -7.63 4.31
CA VAL A 76 12.42 -6.98 3.01
C VAL A 76 11.18 -6.09 3.08
N ALA A 77 10.12 -6.52 3.77
CA ALA A 77 8.95 -5.70 4.00
C ALA A 77 9.32 -4.41 4.72
N ARG A 78 10.15 -4.48 5.78
CA ARG A 78 10.67 -3.28 6.46
C ARG A 78 11.46 -2.37 5.51
N LEU A 79 12.24 -2.92 4.59
CA LEU A 79 12.93 -2.11 3.56
C LEU A 79 11.96 -1.42 2.60
N MET A 80 10.87 -2.08 2.22
CA MET A 80 9.80 -1.50 1.39
C MET A 80 9.11 -0.34 2.14
N MET A 81 8.81 -0.54 3.43
CA MET A 81 8.18 0.46 4.29
C MET A 81 9.07 1.69 4.51
N LYS A 82 10.40 1.54 4.53
CA LYS A 82 11.32 2.69 4.53
C LYS A 82 11.22 3.58 3.28
N GLN A 83 10.62 3.10 2.20
CA GLN A 83 10.40 3.88 0.98
C GLN A 83 9.07 4.65 0.97
N ILE A 84 8.34 4.70 2.09
CA ILE A 84 6.99 5.28 2.16
C ILE A 84 6.90 6.72 1.62
N HIS A 85 7.96 7.51 1.79
CA HIS A 85 8.05 8.90 1.30
C HIS A 85 7.84 9.05 -0.21
N ARG A 86 8.17 8.01 -1.00
CA ARG A 86 7.98 7.98 -2.46
C ARG A 86 6.91 6.98 -2.90
N THR A 87 6.17 6.38 -1.97
CA THR A 87 5.13 5.41 -2.31
C THR A 87 3.86 6.13 -2.71
N ARG A 88 3.31 5.76 -3.86
CA ARG A 88 2.03 6.25 -4.39
C ARG A 88 0.87 5.35 -4.00
N SER A 89 1.07 4.05 -4.04
CA SER A 89 0.06 3.05 -3.68
C SER A 89 0.67 2.03 -2.73
N LEU A 90 -0.02 1.72 -1.64
CA LEU A 90 0.36 0.68 -0.71
C LEU A 90 -0.81 -0.29 -0.53
N ASN A 91 -0.59 -1.55 -0.89
CA ASN A 91 -1.49 -2.66 -0.59
C ASN A 91 -0.76 -3.63 0.33
N ILE A 92 -1.31 -3.85 1.52
CA ILE A 92 -0.70 -4.70 2.55
C ILE A 92 -1.74 -5.66 3.13
N THR A 93 -1.37 -6.94 3.17
CA THR A 93 -2.13 -7.99 3.84
C THR A 93 -1.26 -8.58 4.93
N ALA A 94 -1.68 -8.53 6.19
CA ALA A 94 -0.96 -9.15 7.30
C ALA A 94 -1.90 -9.37 8.48
N ASN A 95 -1.47 -10.12 9.49
CA ASN A 95 -2.22 -10.18 10.75
C ASN A 95 -2.14 -8.84 11.51
N HIS A 96 -3.12 -8.61 12.38
CA HIS A 96 -3.22 -7.42 13.23
C HIS A 96 -1.89 -6.96 13.87
N SER A 97 -1.19 -7.85 14.57
CA SER A 97 0.06 -7.52 15.28
C SER A 97 1.20 -7.11 14.34
N THR A 98 1.28 -7.72 13.15
CA THR A 98 2.26 -7.36 12.13
C THR A 98 1.94 -6.01 11.51
N LEU A 99 0.66 -5.73 11.22
CA LEU A 99 0.22 -4.42 10.73
C LEU A 99 0.59 -3.32 11.72
N ASN A 100 0.26 -3.47 13.00
CA ASN A 100 0.61 -2.48 14.03
C ASN A 100 2.13 -2.27 14.13
N THR A 101 2.91 -3.36 14.10
CA THR A 101 4.38 -3.27 14.14
C THR A 101 4.94 -2.52 12.93
N ILE A 102 4.36 -2.74 11.74
CA ILE A 102 4.78 -2.07 10.52
C ILE A 102 4.40 -0.59 10.54
N PHE A 103 3.16 -0.28 10.88
CA PHE A 103 2.67 1.10 10.92
C PHE A 103 3.34 1.92 12.02
N ALA A 104 3.59 1.34 13.20
CA ALA A 104 4.39 1.99 14.26
C ALA A 104 5.83 2.30 13.81
N GLY A 105 6.38 1.47 12.91
CA GLY A 105 7.71 1.68 12.33
C GLY A 105 7.76 2.72 11.20
N LEU A 106 6.62 3.22 10.70
CA LEU A 106 6.56 4.26 9.68
C LEU A 106 6.80 5.64 10.30
N GLN A 107 8.07 5.97 10.57
CA GLN A 107 8.48 7.30 11.03
C GLN A 107 8.72 8.27 9.86
N GLY A 108 7.74 8.47 8.97
CA GLY A 108 7.93 9.37 7.84
C GLY A 108 6.64 9.86 7.19
N ASP A 109 6.72 11.04 6.59
CA ASP A 109 5.63 11.59 5.79
C ASP A 109 5.44 10.75 4.52
N ALA A 110 4.18 10.58 4.11
CA ALA A 110 3.79 9.91 2.87
C ALA A 110 3.21 10.91 1.87
N PRO A 111 4.02 11.87 1.36
CA PRO A 111 3.53 13.00 0.58
C PRO A 111 2.98 12.61 -0.79
N LEU A 112 3.34 11.42 -1.30
CA LEU A 112 2.89 10.92 -2.60
C LEU A 112 1.78 9.87 -2.51
N LEU A 113 1.45 9.39 -1.32
CA LEU A 113 0.52 8.28 -1.14
C LEU A 113 -0.90 8.73 -1.50
N ARG A 114 -1.49 8.05 -2.48
CA ARG A 114 -2.85 8.30 -3.00
C ARG A 114 -3.80 7.15 -2.71
N SER A 115 -3.28 5.92 -2.62
CA SER A 115 -4.08 4.73 -2.37
C SER A 115 -3.45 3.91 -1.24
N LEU A 116 -4.26 3.59 -0.25
CA LEU A 116 -3.91 2.69 0.84
C LEU A 116 -4.98 1.59 0.92
N ASN A 117 -4.56 0.34 0.73
CA ASN A 117 -5.40 -0.83 0.93
C ASN A 117 -4.74 -1.68 2.03
N VAL A 118 -5.49 -1.94 3.09
CA VAL A 118 -5.05 -2.77 4.22
C VAL A 118 -6.05 -3.90 4.39
N ARG A 119 -5.54 -5.12 4.47
CA ARG A 119 -6.32 -6.32 4.77
C ARG A 119 -5.74 -7.01 5.99
N ASP A 120 -6.57 -7.22 7.01
CA ASP A 120 -6.20 -8.10 8.11
C ASP A 120 -6.36 -9.56 7.66
N SER A 121 -5.32 -10.38 7.83
CA SER A 121 -5.35 -11.80 7.47
C SER A 121 -5.77 -12.71 8.63
N GLN A 122 -6.08 -12.17 9.80
CA GLN A 122 -6.57 -12.92 10.96
C GLN A 122 -7.86 -13.66 10.62
N ARG A 123 -7.83 -14.98 10.70
CA ARG A 123 -9.02 -15.83 10.56
C ARG A 123 -9.66 -15.94 11.95
N HIS A 124 -10.78 -15.25 12.14
CA HIS A 124 -11.77 -15.44 13.22
C HIS A 124 -11.21 -15.87 14.60
N GLY A 125 -11.13 -14.96 15.58
CA GLY A 125 -10.97 -15.39 16.97
C GLY A 125 -10.51 -14.39 18.04
N LEU A 126 -10.21 -13.13 17.71
CA LEU A 126 -9.78 -12.14 18.72
C LEU A 126 -10.85 -11.08 18.99
N LEU A 127 -10.87 -10.64 20.24
CA LEU A 127 -11.88 -9.78 20.85
C LEU A 127 -11.98 -8.41 20.14
N PRO A 128 -13.12 -7.69 20.28
CA PRO A 128 -13.38 -6.40 19.61
C PRO A 128 -12.41 -5.26 19.93
N THR A 129 -11.45 -5.47 20.84
CA THR A 129 -10.69 -4.40 21.51
C THR A 129 -9.38 -4.04 20.84
N ASP A 130 -8.88 -4.86 19.93
CA ASP A 130 -7.66 -4.56 19.18
C ASP A 130 -8.05 -3.75 17.94
N THR A 131 -8.37 -2.47 18.13
CA THR A 131 -8.55 -1.54 17.02
C THR A 131 -7.22 -1.43 16.28
N LEU A 132 -7.25 -1.52 14.95
CA LEU A 132 -6.10 -1.04 14.20
C LEU A 132 -6.11 0.46 14.45
N SER A 133 -5.07 0.97 15.12
CA SER A 133 -4.71 2.37 14.96
C SER A 133 -4.19 2.49 13.53
N VAL A 134 -5.12 2.51 12.58
CA VAL A 134 -4.88 2.72 11.15
C VAL A 134 -3.94 3.92 11.03
N PRO A 135 -2.99 3.95 10.09
CA PRO A 135 -1.90 4.93 10.04
C PRO A 135 -2.37 6.33 9.61
N PHE A 136 -3.45 6.87 10.19
CA PHE A 136 -3.71 8.30 10.19
C PHE A 136 -2.62 9.07 10.94
N ALA A 137 -1.84 8.38 11.78
CA ALA A 137 -0.58 8.88 12.33
C ALA A 137 0.46 9.24 11.25
N MET A 138 0.37 8.65 10.06
CA MET A 138 1.22 9.01 8.93
C MET A 138 0.63 10.22 8.20
N LYS A 139 1.43 11.28 8.03
CA LYS A 139 1.01 12.44 7.25
C LYS A 139 0.93 12.07 5.77
N ALA A 140 -0.28 11.73 5.31
CA ALA A 140 -0.59 11.40 3.92
C ALA A 140 -1.58 12.43 3.32
N PRO A 141 -1.11 13.66 3.03
CA PRO A 141 -1.99 14.78 2.64
C PRO A 141 -2.65 14.62 1.26
N ARG A 142 -2.25 13.59 0.49
CA ARG A 142 -2.77 13.30 -0.85
C ARG A 142 -3.53 11.98 -0.92
N LEU A 143 -3.85 11.38 0.24
CA LEU A 143 -4.56 10.11 0.26
C LEU A 143 -5.98 10.30 -0.24
N GLN A 144 -6.31 9.63 -1.33
CA GLN A 144 -7.61 9.74 -2.02
C GLN A 144 -8.44 8.48 -1.88
N HIS A 145 -7.80 7.31 -1.84
CA HIS A 145 -8.44 6.01 -1.78
C HIS A 145 -7.96 5.27 -0.53
N LEU A 146 -8.91 4.91 0.33
CA LEU A 146 -8.67 4.10 1.52
C LEU A 146 -9.61 2.91 1.50
N GLU A 147 -9.04 1.71 1.48
CA GLU A 147 -9.77 0.46 1.52
C GLU A 147 -9.26 -0.38 2.70
N LEU A 148 -10.18 -0.77 3.57
CA LEU A 148 -9.93 -1.51 4.80
C LEU A 148 -10.78 -2.77 4.77
N LEU A 149 -10.13 -3.93 4.65
CA LEU A 149 -10.81 -5.22 4.65
C LEU A 149 -10.50 -5.96 5.94
N GLN A 150 -11.55 -6.38 6.65
CA GLN A 150 -11.44 -7.13 7.91
C GLN A 150 -10.65 -6.36 8.97
N CYS A 151 -10.63 -5.02 8.89
CA CYS A 151 -9.93 -4.15 9.83
C CYS A 151 -10.93 -3.45 10.76
N ASN A 152 -10.57 -3.31 12.03
CA ASN A 152 -11.32 -2.48 12.97
C ASN A 152 -10.76 -1.05 12.96
N VAL A 153 -11.62 -0.03 12.86
CA VAL A 153 -11.22 1.38 12.66
C VAL A 153 -11.54 2.20 13.90
N GLU A 154 -10.58 3.01 14.34
CA GLU A 154 -10.83 4.06 15.33
C GLU A 154 -11.50 5.26 14.66
N TRP A 155 -12.82 5.30 14.65
CA TRP A 155 -13.60 6.35 13.97
C TRP A 155 -13.42 7.77 14.55
N ASN A 156 -12.90 7.87 15.78
CA ASN A 156 -12.53 9.14 16.41
C ASN A 156 -11.16 9.68 15.97
N SER A 157 -10.45 8.98 15.08
CA SER A 157 -9.15 9.40 14.57
C SER A 157 -9.30 10.45 13.44
N PRO A 158 -8.29 11.31 13.23
CA PRO A 158 -8.36 12.34 12.20
C PRO A 158 -8.20 11.73 10.80
N PHE A 159 -9.31 11.51 10.11
CA PHE A 159 -9.31 11.09 8.71
C PHE A 159 -8.69 12.17 7.79
N PRO A 160 -8.01 11.76 6.70
CA PRO A 160 -7.43 12.70 5.76
C PRO A 160 -8.54 13.37 4.94
N ARG A 161 -8.57 14.71 4.96
CA ARG A 161 -9.58 15.49 4.23
C ARG A 161 -9.57 15.25 2.72
N SER A 162 -8.45 14.80 2.15
CA SER A 162 -8.31 14.52 0.71
C SER A 162 -9.00 13.23 0.25
N LEU A 163 -9.64 12.49 1.15
CA LEU A 163 -10.26 11.21 0.84
C LEU A 163 -11.47 11.41 -0.09
N THR A 164 -11.51 10.61 -1.15
CA THR A 164 -12.58 10.58 -2.16
C THR A 164 -13.29 9.24 -2.20
N HIS A 165 -12.57 8.16 -1.87
CA HIS A 165 -13.07 6.80 -1.87
C HIS A 165 -12.73 6.17 -0.52
N PHE A 166 -13.76 5.79 0.23
CA PHE A 166 -13.64 5.04 1.47
C PHE A 166 -14.41 3.73 1.34
N LYS A 167 -13.70 2.63 1.55
CA LYS A 167 -14.29 1.30 1.58
C LYS A 167 -13.89 0.59 2.87
N LEU A 168 -14.89 0.16 3.62
CA LEU A 168 -14.77 -0.77 4.73
C LEU A 168 -15.51 -2.04 4.34
N SER A 169 -14.95 -3.20 4.63
CA SER A 169 -15.60 -4.48 4.34
C SER A 169 -15.32 -5.48 5.44
N ASP A 170 -16.32 -6.30 5.77
CA ASP A 170 -16.23 -7.35 6.80
C ASP A 170 -15.77 -6.82 8.17
N ALA A 171 -16.22 -5.61 8.54
CA ALA A 171 -15.95 -4.99 9.84
C ALA A 171 -17.25 -4.75 10.61
N THR A 172 -17.16 -4.62 11.93
CA THR A 172 -18.29 -4.16 12.74
C THR A 172 -18.61 -2.71 12.40
N PRO A 173 -19.85 -2.38 11.97
CA PRO A 173 -20.20 -1.01 11.68
C PRO A 173 -20.08 -0.15 12.93
N PRO A 174 -19.56 1.09 12.83
CA PRO A 174 -19.53 2.01 13.95
C PRO A 174 -20.93 2.41 14.41
N PRO A 175 -21.05 2.94 15.64
CA PRO A 175 -22.17 3.80 16.00
C PRO A 175 -22.36 4.92 14.95
N MET A 176 -23.62 5.26 14.67
CA MET A 176 -23.96 6.27 13.66
C MET A 176 -23.30 7.64 13.94
N GLU A 177 -23.17 8.00 15.21
CA GLU A 177 -22.55 9.28 15.62
C GLU A 177 -21.06 9.36 15.25
N ASP A 178 -20.33 8.26 15.45
CA ASP A 178 -18.92 8.15 15.10
C ASP A 178 -18.74 8.17 13.57
N LEU A 179 -19.63 7.48 12.85
CA LEU A 179 -19.64 7.48 11.38
C LEU A 179 -19.88 8.89 10.84
N LEU A 180 -20.89 9.61 11.36
CA LEU A 180 -21.19 10.97 10.94
C LEU A 180 -20.03 11.93 11.23
N SER A 181 -19.40 11.80 12.38
CA SER A 181 -18.22 12.60 12.76
C SER A 181 -17.05 12.37 11.82
N ALA A 182 -16.80 11.11 11.44
CA ALA A 182 -15.78 10.76 10.46
C ALA A 182 -16.11 11.30 9.06
N LEU A 183 -17.37 11.17 8.61
CA LEU A 183 -17.81 11.69 7.31
C LEU A 183 -17.67 13.23 7.24
N GLN A 184 -17.96 13.95 8.32
CA GLN A 184 -17.71 15.40 8.40
C GLN A 184 -16.23 15.76 8.23
N ALA A 185 -15.31 14.88 8.64
CA ALA A 185 -13.87 15.07 8.44
C ALA A 185 -13.43 14.80 6.98
N MET A 186 -14.30 14.23 6.14
CA MET A 186 -14.04 13.83 4.74
C MET A 186 -14.95 14.59 3.76
N PRO A 187 -14.78 15.92 3.59
CA PRO A 187 -15.71 16.75 2.82
C PRO A 187 -15.71 16.48 1.30
N TYR A 188 -14.69 15.79 0.78
CA TYR A 188 -14.56 15.46 -0.64
C TYR A 188 -14.88 14.00 -0.97
N LEU A 189 -15.57 13.30 -0.05
CA LEU A 189 -15.92 11.89 -0.25
C LEU A 189 -16.96 11.74 -1.36
N GLU A 190 -16.63 10.95 -2.38
CA GLU A 190 -17.50 10.64 -3.52
C GLU A 190 -18.07 9.22 -3.42
N VAL A 191 -17.29 8.28 -2.90
CA VAL A 191 -17.67 6.86 -2.79
C VAL A 191 -17.49 6.38 -1.36
N LEU A 192 -18.58 5.85 -0.79
CA LEU A 192 -18.62 5.19 0.51
C LEU A 192 -19.15 3.76 0.33
N GLU A 193 -18.35 2.77 0.69
CA GLU A 193 -18.75 1.36 0.79
C GLU A 193 -18.51 0.88 2.22
N LEU A 194 -19.52 0.28 2.87
CA LEU A 194 -19.47 -0.24 4.24
C LEU A 194 -19.95 -1.69 4.27
#